data_AF-A0A1G0K025-F1
#
_entry.id   AF-A0A1G0K025-F1
#
_cell.length_a   1.000
_cell.length_b   1.000
_cell.length_c   1.000
_cell.angle_alpha   90.00
_cell.angle_beta   90.00
_cell.angle_gamma   90.00
#
_symmetry.space_group_name_H-M   'P 1'
#
loop_
_entity.id
_entity.type
_entity.pdbx_description
1 polymer ?
#
loop_
_entity_poly.entity_id
_entity_poly.type
_entity_poly.pdbx_seq_one_letter_code
_entity_poly.pdbx_strand_id
1 'polypeptide(L)'
;MAVSFAVHLVWELAQLPLYLLADESKGALAYAVLHCTAGDALIAGGAYLLAGFALREPDWPVDRPWSGAIIAFPLGIAYTAWSEWDNVYRAGNWAYASGMPLVLGIGLAPLLQWIVVPALVLVLVRGRRTPQYDARAPIDGTFSRSKP
;
A
#
# COMPACT_ATOMS: atom_id res chain seq x y z
N MET A 1 9.42 3.97 -1.57
CA MET A 1 9.44 2.63 -2.22
C MET A 1 9.84 1.51 -1.26
N ALA A 2 11.04 1.49 -0.66
CA ALA A 2 11.48 0.38 0.20
C ALA A 2 10.54 0.08 1.39
N VAL A 3 10.02 1.12 2.07
CA VAL A 3 9.03 0.94 3.15
C VAL A 3 7.74 0.32 2.65
N SER A 4 7.26 0.76 1.48
CA SER A 4 6.04 0.22 0.86
C SER A 4 6.19 -1.26 0.57
N PHE A 5 7.29 -1.65 -0.07
CA PHE A 5 7.58 -3.04 -0.38
C PHE A 5 7.64 -3.91 0.87
N ALA A 6 8.34 -3.45 1.92
CA ALA A 6 8.45 -4.20 3.18
C ALA A 6 7.09 -4.40 3.87
N VAL A 7 6.23 -3.37 3.89
CA VAL A 7 4.90 -3.47 4.51
C VAL A 7 3.98 -4.39 3.71
N HIS A 8 4.02 -4.33 2.36
CA HIS A 8 3.29 -5.28 1.52
C HIS A 8 3.73 -6.72 1.78
N LEU A 9 5.04 -6.98 1.83
CA LEU A 9 5.57 -8.32 2.09
C LEU A 9 5.14 -8.87 3.45
N VAL A 10 5.24 -8.06 4.51
CA VAL A 10 4.80 -8.45 5.86
C VAL A 10 3.30 -8.75 5.88
N TRP A 11 2.51 -7.94 5.17
CA TRP A 11 1.07 -8.12 5.08
C TRP A 11 0.70 -9.43 4.39
N GLU A 12 1.31 -9.75 3.25
CA GLU A 12 1.08 -11.04 2.55
C GLU A 12 1.44 -12.23 3.44
N LEU A 13 2.59 -12.19 4.12
CA LEU A 13 3.01 -13.27 5.03
C LEU A 13 2.02 -13.47 6.18
N ALA A 14 1.44 -12.38 6.70
CA ALA A 14 0.45 -12.44 7.76
C ALA A 14 -0.88 -13.06 7.30
N GLN A 15 -1.18 -13.02 6.01
CA GLN A 15 -2.41 -13.56 5.43
C GLN A 15 -2.33 -15.03 5.08
N LEU A 16 -1.14 -15.59 4.89
CA LEU A 16 -0.94 -17.00 4.53
C LEU A 16 -1.78 -18.00 5.36
N PRO A 17 -1.94 -17.86 6.69
CA PRO A 17 -2.77 -18.79 7.48
C PRO A 17 -4.27 -18.77 7.13
N LEU A 18 -4.74 -17.75 6.42
CA LEU A 18 -6.14 -17.62 5.99
C LEU A 18 -6.45 -18.35 4.68
N TYR A 19 -5.43 -18.92 4.03
CA TYR A 19 -5.56 -19.67 2.80
C TYR A 19 -5.30 -21.16 3.02
N LEU A 20 -6.11 -21.99 2.36
CA LEU A 20 -5.88 -23.42 2.19
C LEU A 20 -5.27 -23.61 0.81
N LEU A 21 -3.98 -23.91 0.79
CA LEU A 21 -3.25 -24.09 -0.44
C LEU A 21 -3.48 -25.51 -0.95
N ALA A 22 -3.73 -25.65 -2.26
CA ALA A 22 -3.66 -26.96 -2.90
C ALA A 22 -2.25 -27.53 -2.71
N ASP A 23 -2.10 -28.85 -2.82
CA ASP A 23 -0.87 -29.63 -2.57
C ASP A 23 0.23 -29.39 -3.65
N GLU A 24 0.44 -28.11 -3.98
CA GLU A 24 1.43 -27.56 -4.89
C GLU A 24 2.80 -27.52 -4.20
N SER A 25 3.86 -27.81 -4.96
CA SER A 25 5.22 -27.68 -4.43
C SER A 25 5.45 -26.25 -3.90
N LYS A 26 6.11 -26.12 -2.76
CA LYS A 26 6.41 -24.81 -2.13
C LYS A 26 7.04 -23.79 -3.10
N GLY A 27 7.72 -24.27 -4.16
CA GLY A 27 8.31 -23.44 -5.21
C GLY A 27 7.32 -22.90 -6.24
N ALA A 28 6.32 -23.69 -6.66
CA ALA A 28 5.27 -23.24 -7.55
C ALA A 28 4.36 -22.22 -6.86
N LEU A 29 4.08 -22.44 -5.57
CA LEU A 29 3.44 -21.46 -4.70
C LEU A 29 4.26 -20.18 -4.58
N ALA A 30 5.56 -20.27 -4.29
CA ALA A 30 6.41 -19.10 -4.17
C ALA A 30 6.47 -18.31 -5.48
N TYR A 31 6.47 -18.98 -6.63
CA TYR A 31 6.39 -18.34 -7.93
C TYR A 31 5.05 -17.64 -8.16
N ALA A 32 3.93 -18.30 -7.83
CA ALA A 32 2.59 -17.72 -7.96
C ALA A 32 2.44 -16.48 -7.06
N VAL A 33 2.89 -16.57 -5.80
CA VAL A 33 2.92 -15.44 -4.87
C VAL A 33 3.81 -14.33 -5.43
N LEU A 34 5.06 -14.61 -5.79
CA LEU A 34 5.97 -13.61 -6.38
C LEU A 34 5.40 -12.94 -7.63
N HIS A 35 4.75 -13.71 -8.51
CA HIS A 35 4.12 -13.20 -9.72
C HIS A 35 2.92 -12.29 -9.38
N CYS A 36 2.10 -12.68 -8.40
CA CYS A 36 0.99 -11.88 -7.91
C CYS A 36 1.47 -10.60 -7.20
N THR A 37 2.45 -10.70 -6.29
CA THR A 37 3.07 -9.56 -5.61
C THR A 37 3.71 -8.59 -6.61
N ALA A 38 4.35 -9.11 -7.66
CA ALA A 38 4.91 -8.29 -8.74
C ALA A 38 3.81 -7.59 -9.54
N GLY A 39 2.71 -8.29 -9.84
CA GLY A 39 1.51 -7.71 -10.49
C GLY A 39 0.89 -6.60 -9.64
N ASP A 40 0.70 -6.84 -8.34
CA ASP A 40 0.18 -5.87 -7.39
C ASP A 40 1.09 -4.65 -7.27
N ALA A 41 2.42 -4.85 -7.26
CA ALA A 41 3.38 -3.73 -7.26
C ALA A 41 3.33 -2.91 -8.56
N LEU A 42 3.14 -3.56 -9.73
CA LEU A 42 2.99 -2.86 -11.01
C LEU A 42 1.70 -2.06 -11.06
N ILE A 43 0.60 -2.60 -10.53
CA ILE A 43 -0.69 -1.90 -10.49
C ILE A 43 -0.70 -0.79 -9.47
N ALA A 44 -0.13 -1.01 -8.27
CA ALA A 44 0.07 0.04 -7.29
C ALA A 44 0.96 1.16 -7.85
N GLY A 45 2.04 0.81 -8.56
CA GLY A 45 2.90 1.78 -9.24
C GLY A 45 2.19 2.52 -10.37
N GLY A 46 1.42 1.81 -11.21
CA GLY A 46 0.63 2.40 -12.28
C GLY A 46 -0.47 3.33 -11.76
N ALA A 47 -1.19 2.92 -10.72
CA ALA A 47 -2.20 3.70 -10.04
C ALA A 47 -1.60 4.95 -9.38
N TYR A 48 -0.41 4.83 -8.77
CA TYR A 48 0.34 5.96 -8.22
C TYR A 48 0.70 6.99 -9.30
N LEU A 49 1.25 6.52 -10.42
CA LEU A 49 1.64 7.37 -11.54
C LEU A 49 0.41 8.04 -12.15
N LEU A 50 -0.67 7.29 -12.36
CA LEU A 50 -1.93 7.80 -12.89
C LEU A 50 -2.51 8.91 -11.99
N ALA A 51 -2.55 8.69 -10.68
CA ALA A 51 -3.00 9.69 -9.72
C ALA A 51 -2.10 10.94 -9.74
N GLY A 52 -0.77 10.77 -9.81
CA GLY A 52 0.18 11.89 -9.91
C GLY A 52 0.02 12.70 -11.20
N PHE A 53 -0.18 12.02 -12.34
CA PHE A 53 -0.47 12.69 -13.62
C PHE A 53 -1.82 13.42 -13.60
N ALA A 54 -2.87 12.77 -13.08
CA ALA A 54 -4.21 13.35 -13.01
C ALA A 54 -4.26 14.57 -12.09
N LEU A 55 -3.55 14.53 -10.96
CA LEU A 55 -3.51 15.61 -9.98
C LEU A 55 -2.43 16.66 -10.29
N ARG A 56 -1.54 16.39 -11.27
CA ARG A 56 -0.32 17.16 -11.57
C ARG A 56 0.56 17.37 -10.33
N GLU A 57 0.54 16.40 -9.42
CA GLU A 57 1.22 16.46 -8.13
C GLU A 57 1.94 15.13 -7.89
N PRO A 58 3.24 15.03 -8.19
CA PRO A 58 3.99 13.78 -8.01
C PRO A 58 4.12 13.36 -6.54
N ASP A 59 4.00 14.30 -5.59
CA ASP A 59 3.98 14.05 -4.14
C ASP A 59 2.55 14.01 -3.58
N TRP A 60 1.56 13.67 -4.42
CA TRP A 60 0.15 13.60 -4.02
C TRP A 60 -0.15 12.76 -2.76
N PRO A 61 0.59 11.69 -2.39
CA PRO A 61 0.29 11.00 -1.13
C PRO A 61 0.51 11.86 0.11
N VAL A 62 1.30 12.93 -0.02
CA VAL A 62 1.57 13.90 1.05
C VAL A 62 0.66 15.11 0.88
N ASP A 63 0.58 15.66 -0.32
CA ASP A 63 -0.04 16.96 -0.57
C ASP A 63 -1.53 16.86 -0.90
N ARG A 64 -1.96 15.75 -1.51
CA ARG A 64 -3.36 15.48 -1.88
C ARG A 64 -3.77 14.02 -1.63
N PRO A 65 -3.61 13.52 -0.38
CA PRO A 65 -3.74 12.10 -0.07
C PRO A 65 -5.13 11.55 -0.44
N TRP A 66 -6.19 12.31 -0.17
CA TRP A 66 -7.56 11.89 -0.44
C TRP A 66 -7.88 11.85 -1.94
N SER A 67 -7.46 12.88 -2.69
CA SER A 67 -7.75 12.96 -4.12
C SER A 67 -7.03 11.85 -4.90
N GLY A 68 -5.79 11.51 -4.53
CA GLY A 68 -5.08 10.43 -5.19
C GLY A 68 -5.51 9.03 -4.71
N ALA A 69 -5.91 8.88 -3.45
CA ALA A 69 -6.48 7.63 -2.95
C ALA A 69 -7.80 7.27 -3.66
N ILE A 70 -8.66 8.26 -3.95
CA ILE A 70 -9.91 8.05 -4.71
C ILE A 70 -9.64 7.50 -6.12
N ILE A 71 -8.49 7.84 -6.72
CA ILE A 71 -8.12 7.36 -8.05
C ILE A 71 -7.43 6.00 -7.96
N ALA A 72 -6.51 5.84 -7.00
CA ALA A 72 -5.66 4.66 -6.91
C ALA A 72 -6.36 3.43 -6.29
N PHE A 73 -7.23 3.64 -5.30
CA PHE A 73 -7.85 2.54 -4.56
C PHE A 73 -8.83 1.70 -5.39
N PRO A 74 -9.72 2.29 -6.22
CA PRO A 74 -10.63 1.50 -7.04
C PRO A 74 -9.90 0.56 -8.01
N LEU A 75 -8.78 1.01 -8.57
CA LEU A 75 -7.95 0.20 -9.47
C LEU A 75 -7.36 -1.01 -8.75
N GLY A 76 -6.81 -0.80 -7.56
CA GLY A 76 -6.27 -1.87 -6.74
C GLY A 76 -7.34 -2.87 -6.30
N ILE A 77 -8.46 -2.38 -5.76
CA ILE A 77 -9.57 -3.23 -5.31
C ILE A 77 -10.14 -4.06 -6.47
N ALA A 78 -10.36 -3.44 -7.64
CA ALA A 78 -10.93 -4.13 -8.80
C ALA A 78 -9.98 -5.23 -9.31
N TYR A 79 -8.69 -4.96 -9.40
CA TYR A 79 -7.72 -5.95 -9.82
C TYR A 79 -7.60 -7.10 -8.82
N THR A 80 -7.47 -6.82 -7.53
CA THR A 80 -7.36 -7.86 -6.51
C THR A 80 -8.61 -8.71 -6.45
N ALA A 81 -9.80 -8.12 -6.56
CA ALA A 81 -11.04 -8.89 -6.62
C ALA A 81 -11.07 -9.83 -7.83
N TRP A 82 -10.59 -9.37 -9.00
CA TRP A 82 -10.50 -10.20 -10.20
C TRP A 82 -9.47 -11.32 -10.06
N SER A 83 -8.27 -11.02 -9.54
CA SER A 83 -7.18 -12.00 -9.36
C SER A 83 -7.56 -13.09 -8.34
N GLU A 84 -8.16 -12.70 -7.22
CA GLU A 84 -8.68 -13.64 -6.22
C GLU A 84 -9.78 -14.53 -6.80
N TRP A 85 -10.71 -13.93 -7.55
CA TRP A 85 -11.78 -14.69 -8.17
C TRP A 85 -11.24 -15.73 -9.17
N ASP A 86 -10.29 -15.34 -10.01
CA ASP A 86 -9.67 -16.24 -10.99
C ASP A 86 -8.93 -17.39 -10.29
N ASN A 87 -8.13 -17.09 -9.27
CA ASN A 87 -7.35 -18.11 -8.56
C ASN A 87 -8.22 -19.07 -7.75
N VAL A 88 -9.29 -18.60 -7.10
CA VAL A 88 -10.16 -19.42 -6.26
C VAL A 88 -11.18 -20.21 -7.07
N TYR A 89 -11.85 -19.57 -8.04
CA TYR A 89 -13.00 -20.16 -8.72
C TYR A 89 -12.69 -20.74 -10.10
N ARG A 90 -11.68 -20.20 -10.81
CA ARG A 90 -11.33 -20.68 -12.15
C ARG A 90 -10.13 -21.62 -12.13
N ALA A 91 -9.02 -21.19 -11.52
CA ALA A 91 -7.78 -21.96 -11.46
C ALA A 91 -7.79 -23.01 -10.34
N GLY A 92 -8.47 -22.72 -9.23
CA GLY A 92 -8.52 -23.60 -8.06
C GLY A 92 -7.16 -23.73 -7.34
N ASN A 93 -6.30 -22.73 -7.47
CA ASN A 93 -4.94 -22.74 -6.91
C ASN A 93 -4.95 -22.72 -5.37
N TRP A 94 -5.92 -22.03 -4.78
CA TRP A 94 -6.14 -22.00 -3.35
C TRP A 94 -7.62 -21.83 -3.01
N ALA A 95 -7.97 -22.25 -1.80
CA ALA A 95 -9.28 -22.02 -1.21
C ALA A 95 -9.14 -21.16 0.05
N TYR A 96 -10.24 -20.58 0.49
CA TYR A 96 -10.26 -19.84 1.74
C TYR A 96 -10.35 -20.78 2.94
N ALA A 97 -9.54 -20.53 3.97
CA ALA A 97 -9.72 -21.18 5.26
C ALA A 97 -11.03 -20.71 5.92
N SER A 98 -11.57 -21.51 6.84
CA SER A 98 -12.81 -21.17 7.56
C SER A 98 -12.73 -19.85 8.35
N GLY A 99 -11.52 -19.39 8.67
CA GLY A 99 -11.27 -18.11 9.34
C GLY A 99 -11.24 -16.88 8.44
N MET A 100 -11.30 -17.03 7.11
CA MET A 100 -11.26 -15.91 6.15
C MET A 100 -12.65 -15.28 6.02
N PRO A 101 -12.85 -14.01 6.43
CA PRO A 101 -14.09 -13.31 6.15
C PRO A 101 -14.19 -13.04 4.65
N LEU A 102 -15.39 -13.20 4.08
CA LEU A 102 -15.62 -13.00 2.65
C LEU A 102 -16.54 -11.80 2.40
N VAL A 103 -16.24 -11.05 1.35
CA VAL A 103 -17.07 -9.98 0.80
C VAL A 103 -17.37 -10.34 -0.64
N LEU A 104 -18.65 -10.58 -0.96
CA LEU A 104 -19.08 -11.00 -2.30
C LEU A 104 -18.35 -12.25 -2.83
N GLY A 105 -17.95 -13.15 -1.93
CA GLY A 105 -17.17 -14.36 -2.28
C GLY A 105 -15.67 -14.14 -2.42
N ILE A 106 -15.18 -12.91 -2.22
CA ILE A 106 -13.74 -12.59 -2.22
C ILE A 106 -13.24 -12.43 -0.80
N GLY A 107 -12.03 -12.91 -0.54
CA GLY A 107 -11.34 -12.72 0.73
C GLY A 107 -11.28 -11.26 1.17
N LEU A 108 -11.67 -10.97 2.42
CA LEU A 108 -11.60 -9.61 2.96
C LEU A 108 -10.16 -9.14 3.16
N ALA A 109 -9.27 -10.06 3.54
CA ALA A 109 -7.87 -9.75 3.81
C ALA A 109 -7.15 -9.11 2.58
N PRO A 110 -7.18 -9.69 1.37
CA PRO A 110 -6.56 -9.09 0.19
C PRO A 110 -7.25 -7.78 -0.21
N LEU A 111 -8.55 -7.59 0.05
CA LEU A 111 -9.19 -6.29 -0.16
C LEU A 111 -8.70 -5.22 0.81
N LEU A 112 -8.51 -5.58 2.09
CA LEU A 112 -8.01 -4.67 3.13
C LEU A 112 -6.58 -4.19 2.87
N GLN A 113 -5.80 -4.91 2.05
CA GLN A 113 -4.43 -4.52 1.73
C GLN A 113 -4.34 -3.10 1.16
N TRP A 114 -5.31 -2.72 0.32
CA TRP A 114 -5.35 -1.41 -0.35
C TRP A 114 -5.63 -0.24 0.56
N ILE A 115 -6.06 -0.50 1.80
CA ILE A 115 -6.32 0.54 2.81
C ILE A 115 -5.23 0.49 3.88
N VAL A 116 -4.98 -0.70 4.43
CA VAL A 116 -4.11 -0.88 5.59
C VAL A 116 -2.65 -0.61 5.23
N VAL A 117 -2.18 -1.13 4.10
CA VAL A 117 -0.77 -0.99 3.71
C VAL A 117 -0.42 0.46 3.38
N PRO A 118 -1.16 1.19 2.51
CA PRO A 118 -0.86 2.60 2.26
C PRO A 118 -0.93 3.47 3.52
N ALA A 119 -1.89 3.23 4.41
CA ALA A 119 -2.01 3.96 5.67
C ALA A 119 -0.78 3.74 6.58
N LEU A 120 -0.35 2.49 6.75
CA LEU A 120 0.86 2.14 7.50
C LEU A 120 2.12 2.78 6.90
N VAL A 121 2.26 2.73 5.57
CA VAL A 121 3.39 3.35 4.87
C VAL A 121 3.42 4.85 5.12
N LEU A 122 2.28 5.54 5.03
CA LEU A 122 2.18 6.97 5.32
C LEU A 122 2.58 7.29 6.77
N VAL A 123 2.09 6.53 7.74
CA VAL A 123 2.45 6.71 9.17
C VAL A 123 3.95 6.52 9.37
N LEU A 124 4.53 5.44 8.83
CA LEU A 124 5.95 5.12 8.97
C LEU A 124 6.86 6.15 8.27
N VAL A 125 6.46 6.67 7.11
CA VAL A 125 7.20 7.70 6.39
C VAL A 125 7.11 9.05 7.10
N ARG A 126 5.93 9.43 7.61
CA ARG A 126 5.74 10.67 8.38
C ARG A 126 6.54 10.64 9.69
N GLY A 127 6.57 9.51 10.40
CA GLY A 127 7.37 9.36 11.63
C GLY A 127 8.88 9.44 11.41
N ARG A 128 9.36 9.26 10.17
CA ARG A 128 10.79 9.40 9.81
C ARG A 128 11.18 10.80 9.37
N ARG A 129 10.21 11.69 9.09
CA ARG A 129 10.50 13.11 8.91
C ARG A 129 10.70 13.71 10.30
N THR A 130 11.95 13.77 10.75
CA THR A 130 12.34 14.64 11.87
C THR A 130 11.77 16.03 11.61
N PRO A 131 11.18 16.73 12.61
CA PRO A 131 10.75 18.11 12.43
C PRO A 131 11.94 18.89 11.89
N GLN A 132 11.82 19.36 10.64
CA GLN A 132 12.83 20.24 10.08
C GLN A 132 12.69 21.54 10.85
N TYR A 133 13.58 21.74 11.83
CA TYR A 133 13.72 23.01 12.52
C TYR A 133 13.99 24.06 11.45
N ASP A 134 13.00 24.91 11.20
CA ASP A 134 13.09 25.94 10.18
C ASP A 134 14.16 26.96 10.61
N ALA A 135 15.36 26.81 10.05
CA ALA A 135 16.46 27.75 10.24
C ALA A 135 16.18 29.12 9.60
N ARG A 136 14.96 29.37 9.08
CA ARG A 136 14.50 30.67 8.58
C ARG A 136 13.62 31.44 9.56
N ALA A 137 13.58 31.07 10.84
CA ALA A 137 13.09 32.02 11.84
C ALA A 137 13.94 33.30 11.74
N PRO A 138 13.34 34.48 11.46
CA PRO A 138 14.08 35.73 11.45
C PRO A 138 14.73 35.88 12.81
N ILE A 139 16.06 36.02 12.81
CA ILE A 139 16.78 36.57 13.95
C ILE A 139 16.29 38.00 14.07
N ASP A 140 15.25 38.22 14.88
CA ASP A 140 14.79 39.55 15.25
C ASP A 140 15.91 40.20 16.08
N GLY A 141 16.84 40.82 15.34
CA GLY A 141 17.94 41.61 15.86
C GLY A 141 17.40 42.91 16.43
N THR A 142 16.78 42.85 17.60
CA THR A 142 16.59 44.03 18.45
C THR A 142 17.77 44.13 19.42
N PHE A 143 18.93 44.50 18.87
CA PHE A 143 20.04 45.00 19.65
C PHE A 143 19.68 46.41 20.14
N SER A 144 18.92 46.49 21.23
CA SER A 144 18.66 47.77 21.91
C SER A 144 19.93 48.19 22.67
N ARG A 145 20.75 49.01 22.01
CA ARG A 145 21.77 49.83 22.66
C ARG A 145 21.05 50.85 23.54
N SER A 146 21.07 50.65 24.85
CA SER A 146 20.90 51.76 25.79
C SER A 146 22.28 52.33 26.14
N LYS A 147 22.49 53.57 25.73
CA LYS A 147 23.51 54.51 26.22
C LYS A 147 22.90 55.92 26.10
N PRO A 148 23.41 56.94 26.80
CA PRO A 148 24.71 57.03 27.47
C PRO A 148 24.72 56.72 28.96
#